data_AF-A0A0G1DBE6-F1
#
_entry.id   AF-A0A0G1DBE6-F1
#
_cell.length_a   1.000
_cell.length_b   1.000
_cell.length_c   1.000
_cell.angle_alpha   90.00
_cell.angle_beta   90.00
_cell.angle_gamma   90.00
#
_symmetry.space_group_name_H-M   'P 1'
#
loop_
_entity.id
_entity.type
_entity.pdbx_description
1 polymer ?
#
loop_
_entity_poly.entity_id
_entity_poly.type
_entity_poly.pdbx_seq_one_letter_code
_entity_poly.pdbx_strand_id
1 'polypeptide(L)'
;MKLEILSKLEVELKKGVKNEYQAVYLLAQIRKVLESENAKGKYKVLNFYCNWALHSKIDKTEPVGKILKNFITDRGGRYKFIFHEEFEKEFKMFLLDYGLPAMNKSKFNKFRLEMNKVISNTPIDIVIGTRYRIILGNPQLANLNYSITPLIDSGNE
;
A
#
# COMPACT_ATOMS: atom_id res chain seq x y z
N MET A 1 25.39 -3.04 -1.02
CA MET A 1 24.08 -2.48 -0.60
C MET A 1 22.88 -2.89 -1.49
N LYS A 2 22.70 -2.38 -2.72
CA LYS A 2 21.53 -2.73 -3.57
C LYS A 2 21.38 -4.23 -3.82
N LEU A 3 22.45 -4.88 -4.27
CA LEU A 3 22.46 -6.32 -4.56
C LEU A 3 22.10 -7.17 -3.33
N GLU A 4 22.56 -6.77 -2.14
CA GLU A 4 22.20 -7.44 -0.88
C GLU A 4 20.71 -7.28 -0.55
N ILE A 5 20.12 -6.11 -0.79
CA ILE A 5 18.68 -5.87 -0.58
C ILE A 5 17.86 -6.72 -1.55
N LEU A 6 18.26 -6.77 -2.83
CA LEU A 6 17.59 -7.60 -3.85
C LEU A 6 17.70 -9.09 -3.52
N SER A 7 18.85 -9.55 -3.05
CA SER A 7 19.04 -10.94 -2.61
C SER A 7 18.11 -11.28 -1.43
N LYS A 8 18.00 -10.38 -0.44
CA LYS A 8 17.07 -10.54 0.69
C LYS A 8 15.61 -10.57 0.24
N LEU A 9 15.24 -9.72 -0.73
CA LEU A 9 13.90 -9.73 -1.33
C LEU A 9 13.62 -11.05 -2.04
N GLU A 10 14.53 -11.51 -2.90
CA GLU A 10 14.39 -12.77 -3.63
C GLU A 10 14.13 -13.95 -2.70
N VAL A 11 14.89 -14.05 -1.60
CA VAL A 11 14.74 -15.12 -0.60
C VAL A 11 13.33 -15.08 0.03
N GLU A 12 12.85 -13.92 0.48
CA GLU A 12 11.52 -13.81 1.09
C GLU A 12 10.39 -14.03 0.09
N LEU A 13 10.53 -13.54 -1.15
CA LEU A 13 9.56 -13.77 -2.23
C LEU A 13 9.44 -15.28 -2.56
N LYS A 14 10.55 -16.02 -2.57
CA LYS A 14 10.56 -17.47 -2.78
C LYS A 14 9.84 -18.20 -1.63
N LYS A 15 10.13 -17.84 -0.37
CA LYS A 15 9.45 -18.40 0.83
C LYS A 15 7.94 -18.13 0.82
N GLY A 16 7.55 -16.95 0.34
CA GLY A 16 6.18 -16.45 0.41
C GLY A 16 5.84 -15.88 1.79
N VAL A 17 4.86 -14.98 1.80
CA VAL A 17 4.40 -14.26 3.00
C VAL A 17 3.38 -15.09 3.76
N LYS A 18 3.60 -15.27 5.07
CA LYS A 18 2.74 -16.05 5.97
C LYS A 18 2.18 -15.25 7.14
N ASN A 19 2.72 -14.06 7.40
CA ASN A 19 2.35 -13.22 8.53
C ASN A 19 2.68 -11.74 8.25
N GLU A 20 2.19 -10.88 9.14
CA GLU A 20 2.31 -9.42 9.08
C GLU A 20 3.77 -8.94 9.04
N TYR A 21 4.66 -9.51 9.87
CA TYR A 21 6.05 -9.06 9.91
C TYR A 21 6.79 -9.32 8.59
N GLN A 22 6.46 -10.41 7.87
CA GLN A 22 7.01 -10.65 6.54
C GLN A 22 6.49 -9.64 5.51
N ALA A 23 5.22 -9.24 5.61
CA ALA A 23 4.65 -8.21 4.72
C ALA A 23 5.33 -6.85 4.96
N VAL A 24 5.49 -6.45 6.23
CA VAL A 24 6.23 -5.23 6.63
C VAL A 24 7.67 -5.31 6.13
N TYR A 25 8.34 -6.45 6.33
CA TYR A 25 9.71 -6.63 5.89
C TYR A 25 9.86 -6.47 4.38
N LEU A 26 9.00 -7.10 3.57
CA LEU A 26 9.02 -6.94 2.11
C LEU A 26 8.85 -5.48 1.70
N LEU A 27 7.83 -4.80 2.24
CA LEU A 27 7.57 -3.39 1.93
C LEU A 27 8.71 -2.47 2.36
N ALA A 28 9.34 -2.74 3.51
CA ALA A 28 10.52 -2.00 3.96
C ALA A 28 11.73 -2.18 3.03
N GLN A 29 12.00 -3.42 2.58
CA GLN A 29 13.11 -3.69 1.65
C GLN A 29 12.83 -3.08 0.26
N ILE A 30 11.59 -3.16 -0.23
CA ILE A 30 11.18 -2.52 -1.49
C ILE A 30 11.39 -1.03 -1.39
N ARG A 31 10.95 -0.37 -0.31
CA ARG A 31 11.16 1.06 -0.11
C ARG A 31 12.64 1.42 -0.25
N LYS A 32 13.54 0.69 0.41
CA LYS A 32 14.99 0.93 0.32
C LYS A 32 15.50 0.90 -1.11
N VAL A 33 15.06 -0.06 -1.92
CA VAL A 33 15.39 -0.12 -3.36
C VAL A 33 14.86 1.11 -4.09
N LEU A 34 13.61 1.51 -3.83
CA LEU A 34 13.02 2.69 -4.45
C LEU A 34 13.75 3.99 -4.09
N GLU A 35 14.25 4.13 -2.86
CA GLU A 35 15.02 5.32 -2.46
C GLU A 35 16.42 5.30 -3.06
N SER A 36 17.13 4.16 -3.01
CA SER A 36 18.50 4.07 -3.52
C SER A 36 18.59 4.29 -5.04
N GLU A 37 17.54 3.93 -5.76
CA GLU A 37 17.48 4.04 -7.23
C GLU A 37 16.75 5.31 -7.71
N ASN A 38 16.35 6.20 -6.78
CA ASN A 38 15.50 7.35 -7.08
C ASN A 38 14.23 6.99 -7.89
N ALA A 39 13.67 5.80 -7.63
CA ALA A 39 12.58 5.21 -8.40
C ALA A 39 11.19 5.45 -7.80
N LYS A 40 11.10 6.17 -6.67
CA LYS A 40 9.81 6.51 -6.01
C LYS A 40 8.81 7.17 -6.94
N GLY A 41 9.28 7.99 -7.88
CA GLY A 41 8.43 8.65 -8.88
C GLY A 41 7.87 7.71 -9.95
N LYS A 42 8.56 6.60 -10.24
CA LYS A 42 8.12 5.56 -11.17
C LYS A 42 7.09 4.62 -10.53
N TYR A 43 7.26 4.30 -9.24
CA TYR A 43 6.38 3.40 -8.49
C TYR A 43 5.68 4.14 -7.35
N LYS A 44 4.82 5.11 -7.70
CA LYS A 44 4.18 6.01 -6.74
C LYS A 44 3.21 5.27 -5.82
N VAL A 45 2.45 4.33 -6.37
CA VAL A 45 1.48 3.52 -5.61
C VAL A 45 2.23 2.53 -4.72
N LEU A 46 3.21 1.80 -5.24
CA LEU A 46 4.03 0.89 -4.45
C LEU A 46 4.73 1.60 -3.29
N ASN A 47 5.32 2.77 -3.56
CA ASN A 47 5.94 3.60 -2.53
C ASN A 47 4.92 4.09 -1.49
N PHE A 48 3.70 4.44 -1.91
CA PHE A 48 2.62 4.79 -0.99
C PHE A 48 2.30 3.64 -0.03
N TYR A 49 2.14 2.40 -0.52
CA TYR A 49 1.91 1.23 0.35
C TYR A 49 3.11 0.93 1.26
N CYS A 50 4.33 1.15 0.77
CA CYS A 50 5.52 1.03 1.61
C CYS A 50 5.51 2.02 2.77
N ASN A 51 5.06 3.26 2.54
CA ASN A 51 4.91 4.24 3.60
C ASN A 51 3.74 3.86 4.53
N TRP A 52 2.60 3.42 3.97
CA TRP A 52 1.43 3.04 4.75
C TRP A 52 1.74 1.94 5.77
N ALA A 53 2.55 0.95 5.39
CA ALA A 53 2.96 -0.12 6.29
C ALA A 53 3.94 0.30 7.41
N LEU A 54 4.55 1.48 7.33
CA LEU A 54 5.63 1.91 8.23
C LEU A 54 5.30 3.16 9.06
N HIS A 55 4.20 3.83 8.75
CA HIS A 55 3.78 5.05 9.41
C HIS A 55 2.47 4.82 10.17
N SER A 56 2.34 5.43 11.36
CA SER A 56 1.10 5.38 12.14
C SER A 56 -0.04 6.20 11.55
N LYS A 57 0.25 7.07 10.57
CA LYS A 57 -0.69 7.88 9.81
C LYS A 57 -0.05 8.32 8.48
N ILE A 58 -0.86 8.45 7.44
CA ILE A 58 -0.46 9.03 6.15
C ILE A 58 -1.12 10.38 5.93
N ASP A 59 -0.31 11.40 5.64
CA ASP A 59 -0.71 12.77 5.32
C ASP A 59 -0.21 13.23 3.94
N LYS A 60 0.88 12.66 3.44
CA LYS A 60 1.41 12.88 2.08
C LYS A 60 0.73 11.95 1.08
N THR A 61 -0.30 12.44 0.43
CA THR A 61 -1.18 11.66 -0.45
C THR A 61 -1.12 12.08 -1.92
N GLU A 62 -0.39 13.14 -2.26
CA GLU A 62 -0.27 13.71 -3.60
C GLU A 62 0.10 12.68 -4.67
N PRO A 63 1.05 11.74 -4.45
CA PRO A 63 1.43 10.76 -5.45
C PRO A 63 0.30 9.80 -5.87
N VAL A 64 -0.71 9.61 -5.01
CA VAL A 64 -1.86 8.72 -5.22
C VAL A 64 -3.20 9.44 -5.10
N GLY A 65 -3.21 10.78 -5.12
CA GLY A 65 -4.39 11.59 -4.81
C GLY A 65 -5.59 11.28 -5.71
N LYS A 66 -5.37 10.96 -6.98
CA LYS A 66 -6.42 10.54 -7.91
C LYS A 66 -7.11 9.24 -7.48
N ILE A 67 -6.33 8.26 -7.00
CA ILE A 67 -6.85 6.96 -6.53
C ILE A 67 -7.71 7.17 -5.29
N LEU A 68 -7.21 7.95 -4.32
CA LEU A 68 -7.93 8.25 -3.08
C LEU A 68 -9.17 9.11 -3.33
N LYS A 69 -9.10 10.10 -4.23
CA LYS A 69 -10.26 10.87 -4.66
C LYS A 69 -11.34 9.95 -5.24
N ASN A 70 -10.97 9.07 -6.17
CA ASN A 70 -11.90 8.11 -6.75
C ASN A 70 -12.49 7.19 -5.67
N PHE A 71 -11.70 6.72 -4.71
CA PHE A 71 -12.20 5.93 -3.59
C PHE A 71 -13.27 6.69 -2.77
N ILE A 72 -13.10 8.00 -2.58
CA ILE A 72 -14.10 8.82 -1.88
C ILE A 72 -15.36 9.01 -2.73
N THR A 73 -15.20 9.42 -4.00
CA THR A 73 -16.31 9.92 -4.83
C THR A 73 -17.04 8.85 -5.65
N ASP A 74 -16.34 7.78 -6.06
CA ASP A 74 -16.88 6.74 -6.94
C ASP A 74 -17.11 5.44 -6.15
N ARG A 75 -18.35 5.26 -5.66
CA ARG A 75 -18.75 4.02 -4.95
C ARG A 75 -18.53 2.77 -5.79
N GLY A 76 -18.79 2.85 -7.09
CA GLY A 76 -18.62 1.75 -8.03
C GLY A 76 -17.16 1.37 -8.21
N GLY A 77 -16.23 2.33 -8.14
CA GLY A 77 -14.78 2.12 -8.29
C GLY A 77 -14.02 1.81 -7.00
N ARG A 78 -14.66 1.84 -5.82
CA ARG A 78 -13.98 1.60 -4.52
C ARG A 78 -13.27 0.26 -4.44
N TYR A 79 -13.82 -0.76 -5.09
CA TYR A 79 -13.23 -2.09 -5.09
C TYR A 79 -11.79 -2.05 -5.62
N LYS A 80 -11.43 -1.17 -6.57
CA LYS A 80 -10.06 -1.09 -7.10
C LYS A 80 -9.04 -0.78 -6.01
N PHE A 81 -9.36 0.20 -5.17
CA PHE A 81 -8.52 0.55 -4.03
C PHE A 81 -8.51 -0.54 -2.96
N ILE A 82 -9.67 -1.14 -2.67
CA ILE A 82 -9.81 -2.19 -1.65
C ILE A 82 -9.08 -3.48 -2.03
N PHE A 83 -9.16 -3.86 -3.31
CA PHE A 83 -8.46 -5.02 -3.86
C PHE A 83 -7.04 -4.69 -4.32
N HIS A 84 -6.64 -3.42 -4.22
CA HIS A 84 -5.30 -2.93 -4.48
C HIS A 84 -4.82 -3.19 -5.92
N GLU A 85 -5.68 -2.93 -6.91
CA GLU A 85 -5.39 -3.20 -8.33
C GLU A 85 -4.17 -2.42 -8.84
N GLU A 86 -4.10 -1.12 -8.54
CA GLU A 86 -2.97 -0.28 -8.96
C GLU A 86 -1.67 -0.66 -8.26
N PHE A 87 -1.76 -1.11 -7.00
CA PHE A 87 -0.62 -1.64 -6.26
C PHE A 87 -0.12 -2.94 -6.88
N GLU A 88 -1.02 -3.89 -7.17
CA GLU A 88 -0.64 -5.17 -7.80
C GLU A 88 0.08 -4.95 -9.14
N LYS A 89 -0.39 -3.97 -9.92
CA LYS A 89 0.25 -3.59 -11.18
C LYS A 89 1.67 -3.08 -10.96
N GLU A 90 1.86 -2.07 -10.12
CA GLU A 90 3.21 -1.52 -9.86
C GLU A 90 4.13 -2.53 -9.17
N PHE A 91 3.60 -3.38 -8.30
CA PHE A 91 4.35 -4.45 -7.64
C PHE A 91 4.88 -5.46 -8.65
N LYS A 92 4.06 -5.92 -9.59
CA LYS A 92 4.50 -6.82 -10.67
C LYS A 92 5.54 -6.17 -11.57
N MET A 93 5.35 -4.91 -11.93
CA MET A 93 6.33 -4.15 -12.71
C MET A 93 7.66 -4.02 -11.97
N PHE A 94 7.63 -3.72 -10.66
CA PHE A 94 8.82 -3.68 -9.83
C PHE A 94 9.55 -5.03 -9.82
N LEU A 95 8.83 -6.14 -9.62
CA LEU A 95 9.47 -7.46 -9.63
C LEU A 95 10.16 -7.75 -10.96
N LEU A 96 9.50 -7.44 -12.08
CA LEU A 96 10.06 -7.62 -13.41
C LEU A 96 11.32 -6.76 -13.63
N ASP A 97 11.23 -5.46 -13.36
CA ASP A 97 12.29 -4.49 -13.63
C ASP A 97 13.57 -4.76 -12.82
N TYR A 98 13.44 -5.37 -11.64
CA TYR A 98 14.55 -5.72 -10.77
C TYR A 98 14.94 -7.21 -10.83
N GLY A 99 14.39 -7.99 -11.77
CA GLY A 99 14.74 -9.40 -11.96
C GLY A 99 14.36 -10.30 -10.77
N LEU A 100 13.34 -9.91 -10.01
CA LEU A 100 12.88 -10.64 -8.83
C LEU A 100 11.84 -11.71 -9.22
N PRO A 101 11.73 -12.81 -8.44
CA PRO A 101 10.79 -13.88 -8.73
C PRO A 101 9.34 -13.38 -8.65
N ALA A 102 8.58 -13.62 -9.72
CA ALA A 102 7.15 -13.30 -9.75
C ALA A 102 6.37 -14.08 -8.67
N MET A 103 5.37 -13.44 -8.08
CA MET A 103 4.39 -14.13 -7.23
C MET A 103 3.26 -14.69 -8.08
N ASN A 104 2.96 -15.98 -7.89
CA ASN A 104 1.71 -16.54 -8.39
C ASN A 104 0.49 -15.97 -7.62
N LYS A 105 -0.71 -16.15 -8.16
CA LYS A 105 -1.96 -15.61 -7.60
C LYS A 105 -2.19 -16.00 -6.13
N SER A 106 -1.85 -17.23 -5.74
CA SER A 106 -2.01 -17.72 -4.36
C SER A 106 -1.05 -17.03 -3.39
N LYS A 107 0.24 -16.94 -3.75
CA LYS A 107 1.24 -16.23 -2.95
C LYS A 107 0.91 -14.74 -2.82
N PHE A 108 0.50 -14.11 -3.92
CA PHE A 108 0.11 -12.70 -3.91
C PHE A 108 -1.12 -12.47 -3.04
N ASN A 109 -2.15 -13.33 -3.11
CA ASN A 109 -3.31 -13.23 -2.23
C ASN A 109 -2.95 -13.33 -0.75
N LYS A 110 -2.02 -14.22 -0.38
CA LYS A 110 -1.53 -14.31 1.01
C LYS A 110 -0.80 -13.05 1.43
N PHE A 111 0.12 -12.55 0.59
CA PHE A 111 0.80 -11.27 0.84
C PHE A 111 -0.21 -10.13 1.00
N ARG A 112 -1.20 -10.04 0.12
CA ARG A 112 -2.27 -9.04 0.15
C ARG A 112 -3.06 -9.08 1.45
N LEU A 113 -3.36 -10.28 1.97
CA LEU A 113 -4.06 -10.44 3.24
C LEU A 113 -3.22 -9.94 4.42
N GLU A 114 -1.96 -10.36 4.50
CA GLU A 114 -1.06 -9.91 5.58
C GLU A 114 -0.74 -8.41 5.48
N MET A 115 -0.55 -7.88 4.27
CA MET A 115 -0.39 -6.44 4.03
C MET A 115 -1.63 -5.66 4.50
N ASN A 116 -2.84 -6.16 4.21
CA ASN A 116 -4.06 -5.51 4.67
C ASN A 116 -4.12 -5.42 6.19
N LYS A 117 -3.75 -6.48 6.92
CA LYS A 117 -3.70 -6.45 8.39
C LYS A 117 -2.75 -5.35 8.90
N VAL A 118 -1.58 -5.24 8.28
CA VAL A 118 -0.56 -4.23 8.61
C VAL A 118 -1.08 -2.80 8.42
N ILE A 119 -1.73 -2.51 7.30
CA ILE A 119 -2.22 -1.15 6.98
C ILE A 119 -3.60 -0.86 7.59
N SER A 120 -4.26 -1.88 8.14
CA SER A 120 -5.55 -1.71 8.81
C SER A 120 -5.41 -0.79 10.02
N ASN A 121 -6.45 -0.01 10.29
CA ASN A 121 -6.46 0.98 11.36
C ASN A 121 -5.38 2.09 11.24
N THR A 122 -4.63 2.14 10.14
CA THR A 122 -3.68 3.20 9.88
C THR A 122 -4.37 4.29 9.03
N PRO A 123 -4.71 5.45 9.61
CA PRO A 123 -5.49 6.47 8.92
C PRO A 123 -4.73 7.13 7.78
N ILE A 124 -5.45 7.45 6.71
CA ILE A 124 -5.01 8.32 5.62
C ILE A 124 -5.83 9.60 5.69
N ASP A 125 -5.18 10.74 5.86
CA ASP A 125 -5.80 12.06 5.71
C ASP A 125 -5.53 12.57 4.27
N ILE A 126 -6.58 13.01 3.57
CA ILE A 126 -6.48 13.60 2.22
C ILE A 126 -7.36 14.85 2.10
N VAL A 127 -6.93 15.84 1.33
CA VAL A 127 -7.71 17.05 1.02
C VAL A 127 -8.17 17.03 -0.44
N ILE A 128 -9.49 17.07 -0.65
CA ILE A 128 -10.13 17.19 -1.98
C ILE A 128 -11.18 18.31 -1.94
N GLY A 129 -10.74 19.53 -1.61
CA GLY A 129 -11.61 20.63 -1.19
C GLY A 129 -11.95 20.49 0.30
N THR A 130 -12.63 19.40 0.67
CA THR A 130 -12.83 18.99 2.06
C THR A 130 -11.74 18.00 2.49
N ARG A 131 -11.31 18.08 3.75
CA ARG A 131 -10.39 17.09 4.33
C ARG A 131 -11.17 15.82 4.71
N TYR A 132 -10.66 14.66 4.34
CA TYR A 132 -11.24 13.36 4.66
C TYR A 132 -10.23 12.48 5.37
N ARG A 133 -10.72 11.65 6.28
CA ARG A 133 -9.99 10.53 6.86
C ARG A 133 -10.53 9.22 6.30
N ILE A 134 -9.63 8.42 5.74
CA ILE A 134 -9.89 7.05 5.29
C ILE A 134 -9.25 6.08 6.28
N ILE A 135 -10.01 5.09 6.74
CA ILE A 135 -9.48 3.98 7.54
C ILE A 135 -9.97 2.68 6.91
N LEU A 136 -9.04 1.78 6.60
CA LEU A 136 -9.37 0.41 6.24
C LEU A 136 -9.48 -0.45 7.51
N GLY A 137 -10.53 -1.24 7.60
CA GLY A 137 -10.71 -2.25 8.65
C GLY A 137 -9.94 -3.53 8.33
N ASN A 138 -9.68 -4.32 9.39
CA ASN A 138 -9.04 -5.61 9.26
C ASN A 138 -9.90 -6.57 8.42
N PRO A 139 -9.35 -7.19 7.36
CA PRO A 139 -10.11 -8.12 6.54
C PRO A 139 -10.35 -9.45 7.28
N GLN A 140 -11.47 -9.54 7.98
CA GLN A 140 -12.05 -10.82 8.39
C GLN A 140 -13.31 -11.07 7.55
N LEU A 141 -13.14 -11.79 6.44
CA LEU A 141 -14.14 -12.42 5.56
C LEU A 141 -15.38 -11.58 5.15
N ALA A 142 -15.54 -11.41 3.83
CA ALA A 142 -16.73 -10.98 3.09
C ALA A 142 -17.25 -9.54 3.29
N ASN A 143 -17.12 -8.92 4.46
CA ASN A 143 -17.53 -7.53 4.67
C ASN A 143 -16.30 -6.62 4.80
N LEU A 144 -15.97 -5.94 3.69
CA LEU A 144 -14.90 -4.96 3.64
C LEU A 144 -15.30 -3.73 4.46
N ASN A 145 -14.89 -3.70 5.72
CA ASN A 145 -15.08 -2.55 6.59
C ASN A 145 -14.07 -1.46 6.20
N TYR A 146 -14.57 -0.30 5.82
CA TYR A 146 -13.78 0.93 5.72
C TYR A 146 -14.64 2.11 6.19
N SER A 147 -13.99 3.14 6.69
CA SER A 147 -14.64 4.41 7.00
C SER A 147 -14.05 5.53 6.15
N ILE A 148 -14.92 6.45 5.74
CA ILE A 148 -14.56 7.70 5.07
C ILE A 148 -15.29 8.79 5.83
N THR A 149 -14.54 9.57 6.63
CA THR A 149 -15.11 10.58 7.50
C THR A 149 -14.62 11.96 7.05
N PRO A 150 -15.50 12.91 6.71
CA PRO A 150 -15.08 14.30 6.53
C PRO A 150 -14.56 14.84 7.86
N LEU A 151 -13.41 15.49 7.84
CA LEU A 151 -12.87 16.23 8.97
C LEU A 151 -13.35 17.67 8.82
N ILE A 152 -14.23 18.10 9.72
CA ILE A 152 -14.60 19.51 9.83
C ILE A 152 -13.43 20.16 10.57
N ASP A 153 -12.76 21.11 9.92
CA ASP A 153 -11.87 22.02 10.64
C ASP A 153 -12.78 22.82 11.58
N SER A 154 -12.82 22.42 12.86
CA SER A 154 -13.40 23.23 13.91
C SER A 154 -12.54 24.50 13.99
N GLY A 155 -12.94 25.51 13.23
CA GLY A 155 -12.31 26.81 13.24
C GLY A 155 -12.32 27.37 14.66
N ASN A 156 -11.11 27.71 15.12
CA ASN A 156 -10.74 28.72 16.11
C ASN A 156 -11.59 28.81 17.40
N GLU A 157 -10.96 28.40 18.51
CA GLU A 157 -11.08 29.13 19.78
C GLU A 157 -10.76 30.63 19.59
#